data_AF-A0A0M9ZY85-F1
#
_entry.id   AF-A0A0M9ZY85-F1
#
_cell.length_a   1.000
_cell.length_b   1.000
_cell.length_c   1.000
_cell.angle_alpha   90.00
_cell.angle_beta   90.00
_cell.angle_gamma   90.00
#
_symmetry.space_group_name_H-M   'P 1'
#
loop_
_entity.id
_entity.type
_entity.pdbx_description
1 polymer ?
#
loop_
_entity_poly.entity_id
_entity_poly.type
_entity_poly.pdbx_seq_one_letter_code
_entity_poly.pdbx_strand_id
1 'polypeptide(L)'
;MATLPNPLPHLAADPTGSTLGLALPAGRLIDATDDGPWHEPLLWHADAPSAPGDWAAHQDAYRAAGLVPVVIEVGGGQGGPQDWELMPADTSYPGDHDPEEILTGFWEEYAAEDDDWPGLAPATVGTDAEQADLLAAHLADSFLSPGSSFKEPRLALVPARRSADVPAAIGWSGPANYESDTARLCAVLRSWEDRFGLRVLALTFNQLVLSVAAPPTTLAEAEAIAAEHFAFCPDNITQGAHTTLRAYAEHELLAKQTWSFWWD
;
A
#
# COMPACT_ATOMS: atom_id res chain seq x y z
N MET A 1 -22.58 -3.69 6.58
CA MET A 1 -21.41 -3.48 5.72
C MET A 1 -21.67 -4.21 4.40
N ALA A 2 -21.72 -3.52 3.27
CA ALA A 2 -21.80 -4.21 1.97
C ALA A 2 -20.36 -4.59 1.59
N THR A 3 -19.93 -5.79 1.98
CA THR A 3 -18.71 -6.38 1.44
C THR A 3 -18.88 -6.49 -0.07
N LEU A 4 -17.89 -6.02 -0.83
CA LEU A 4 -17.91 -6.34 -2.26
C LEU A 4 -17.80 -7.86 -2.40
N PRO A 5 -18.51 -8.45 -3.36
CA PRO A 5 -18.29 -9.83 -3.70
C PRO A 5 -16.81 -10.02 -4.04
N ASN A 6 -16.13 -10.92 -3.34
CA ASN A 6 -14.76 -11.28 -3.65
C ASN A 6 -14.77 -12.06 -4.98
N PRO A 7 -14.14 -11.54 -6.05
CA PRO A 7 -14.12 -12.21 -7.35
C PRO A 7 -13.08 -13.34 -7.42
N LEU A 8 -12.12 -13.41 -6.50
CA LEU A 8 -11.00 -14.35 -6.55
C LEU A 8 -11.40 -15.84 -6.52
N PRO A 9 -12.45 -16.28 -5.81
CA PRO A 9 -12.92 -17.67 -5.89
C PRO A 9 -13.24 -18.14 -7.33
N HIS A 10 -13.61 -17.24 -8.24
CA HIS A 10 -13.84 -17.58 -9.64
C HIS A 10 -12.57 -18.05 -10.36
N LEU A 11 -11.39 -17.56 -9.94
CA LEU A 11 -10.11 -17.92 -10.54
C LEU A 11 -9.71 -19.38 -10.25
N ALA A 12 -10.30 -20.04 -9.25
CA ALA A 12 -10.08 -21.46 -9.01
C ALA A 12 -10.66 -22.33 -10.15
N ALA A 13 -11.80 -21.93 -10.72
CA ALA A 13 -12.46 -22.63 -11.83
C ALA A 13 -12.07 -22.08 -13.21
N ASP A 14 -11.69 -20.80 -13.29
CA ASP A 14 -11.19 -20.12 -14.48
C ASP A 14 -9.88 -19.38 -14.16
N PRO A 15 -8.73 -20.08 -14.14
CA PRO A 15 -7.44 -19.49 -13.75
C PRO A 15 -6.98 -18.31 -14.62
N THR A 16 -7.51 -18.19 -15.84
CA THR A 16 -7.22 -17.04 -16.73
C THR A 16 -8.04 -15.81 -16.39
N GLY A 17 -9.12 -15.96 -15.61
CA GLY A 17 -10.07 -14.91 -15.26
C GLY A 17 -10.88 -14.41 -16.47
N SER A 18 -11.00 -15.20 -17.54
CA SER A 18 -11.70 -14.83 -18.77
C SER A 18 -13.15 -14.41 -18.55
N THR A 19 -13.84 -15.07 -17.61
CA THR A 19 -15.21 -14.74 -17.19
C THR A 19 -15.34 -13.40 -16.48
N LEU A 20 -14.25 -12.92 -15.89
CA LEU A 20 -14.11 -11.59 -15.28
C LEU A 20 -13.54 -10.55 -16.27
N GLY A 21 -13.32 -10.93 -17.53
CA GLY A 21 -12.70 -10.09 -18.55
C GLY A 21 -11.18 -9.94 -18.40
N LEU A 22 -10.53 -10.78 -17.59
CA LEU A 22 -9.09 -10.79 -17.38
C LEU A 22 -8.39 -11.72 -18.38
N ALA A 23 -7.07 -11.56 -18.47
CA ALA A 23 -6.18 -12.44 -19.24
C ALA A 23 -4.94 -12.78 -18.41
N LEU A 24 -5.16 -13.37 -17.23
CA LEU A 24 -4.09 -13.61 -16.26
C LEU A 24 -3.11 -14.69 -16.72
N PRO A 25 -1.80 -14.53 -16.46
CA PRO A 25 -0.83 -15.61 -16.60
C PRO A 25 -1.06 -16.70 -15.53
N ALA A 26 -0.23 -17.74 -15.55
CA ALA A 26 -0.21 -18.70 -14.46
C ALA A 26 0.11 -18.00 -13.13
N GLY A 27 -0.65 -18.36 -12.10
CA GLY A 27 -0.53 -17.77 -10.77
C GLY A 27 -1.33 -18.58 -9.76
N ARG A 28 -1.33 -18.11 -8.52
CA ARG A 28 -1.92 -18.81 -7.38
C ARG A 28 -2.77 -17.87 -6.53
N LEU A 29 -3.76 -18.48 -5.90
CA LEU A 29 -4.60 -17.86 -4.88
C LEU A 29 -3.94 -18.06 -3.52
N ILE A 30 -3.94 -17.00 -2.70
CA ILE A 30 -3.45 -17.03 -1.33
C ILE A 30 -4.63 -16.91 -0.38
N ASP A 31 -4.78 -17.90 0.48
CA ASP A 31 -5.73 -17.94 1.59
C ASP A 31 -5.04 -18.24 2.92
N ALA A 32 -3.72 -18.39 2.94
CA ALA A 32 -2.96 -18.63 4.18
C ALA A 32 -2.98 -17.37 5.08
N THR A 33 -3.28 -17.57 6.35
CA THR A 33 -3.28 -16.56 7.43
C THR A 33 -2.56 -17.14 8.65
N ASP A 34 -2.26 -16.30 9.65
CA ASP A 34 -1.62 -16.74 10.90
C ASP A 34 -2.46 -17.82 11.63
N ASP A 35 -3.79 -17.67 11.60
CA ASP A 35 -4.75 -18.61 12.21
C ASP A 35 -5.13 -19.82 11.32
N GLY A 36 -4.43 -20.00 10.18
CA GLY A 36 -4.69 -21.05 9.19
C GLY A 36 -5.41 -20.54 7.93
N PRO A 37 -6.01 -21.42 7.10
CA PRO A 37 -6.63 -20.98 5.85
C PRO A 37 -7.88 -20.12 6.08
N TRP A 38 -7.94 -18.97 5.39
CA TRP A 38 -9.11 -18.11 5.31
C TRP A 38 -10.22 -18.78 4.48
N HIS A 39 -11.46 -18.35 4.70
CA HIS A 39 -12.62 -18.94 4.04
C HIS A 39 -12.75 -18.57 2.55
N GLU A 40 -12.00 -17.56 2.10
CA GLU A 40 -11.88 -17.14 0.71
C GLU A 40 -10.46 -16.61 0.42
N PRO A 41 -10.00 -16.60 -0.84
CA PRO A 41 -8.68 -16.06 -1.16
C PRO A 41 -8.58 -14.56 -0.88
N LEU A 42 -7.47 -14.14 -0.29
CA LEU A 42 -7.13 -12.75 0.04
C LEU A 42 -6.48 -12.03 -1.14
N LEU A 43 -5.63 -12.73 -1.90
CA LEU A 43 -5.04 -12.20 -3.13
C LEU A 43 -4.76 -13.30 -4.14
N TRP A 44 -4.57 -12.89 -5.40
CA TRP A 44 -3.93 -13.72 -6.43
C TRP A 44 -2.57 -13.10 -6.77
N HIS A 45 -1.56 -13.91 -7.07
CA HIS A 45 -0.32 -13.38 -7.67
C HIS A 45 0.25 -14.30 -8.75
N ALA A 46 1.01 -13.72 -9.69
CA ALA A 46 1.68 -14.46 -10.75
C ALA A 46 2.74 -15.43 -10.20
N ASP A 47 2.87 -16.59 -10.85
CA ASP A 47 3.90 -17.58 -10.49
C ASP A 47 5.30 -17.16 -10.97
N ALA A 48 5.36 -16.63 -12.19
CA ALA A 48 6.59 -16.18 -12.84
C ALA A 48 6.86 -14.70 -12.55
N PRO A 49 8.13 -14.25 -12.60
CA PRO A 49 8.46 -12.82 -12.52
C PRO A 49 7.65 -12.00 -13.52
N SER A 50 7.07 -10.91 -13.03
CA SER A 50 6.32 -9.97 -13.88
C SER A 50 7.28 -9.05 -14.63
N ALA A 51 6.89 -8.65 -15.84
CA ALA A 51 7.63 -7.74 -16.68
C ALA A 51 7.04 -6.32 -16.64
N PRO A 52 7.84 -5.28 -16.96
CA PRO A 52 7.30 -3.95 -17.22
C PRO A 52 6.14 -3.98 -18.22
N GLY A 53 5.05 -3.28 -17.89
CA GLY A 53 3.79 -3.25 -18.64
C GLY A 53 2.71 -4.19 -18.11
N ASP A 54 3.04 -5.22 -17.32
CA ASP A 54 2.06 -6.20 -16.82
C ASP A 54 1.00 -5.55 -15.90
N TRP A 55 1.42 -4.53 -15.14
CA TRP A 55 0.50 -3.73 -14.33
C TRP A 55 -0.53 -2.98 -15.18
N ALA A 56 -0.07 -2.33 -16.25
CA ALA A 56 -0.89 -1.46 -17.09
C ALA A 56 -1.78 -2.25 -18.06
N ALA A 57 -1.35 -3.43 -18.51
CA ALA A 57 -1.94 -4.17 -19.62
C ALA A 57 -3.45 -4.46 -19.47
N HIS A 58 -3.95 -4.55 -18.24
CA HIS A 58 -5.34 -4.92 -17.95
C HIS A 58 -5.99 -4.06 -16.86
N GLN A 59 -5.52 -2.83 -16.65
CA GLN A 59 -5.98 -1.96 -15.56
C GLN A 59 -7.51 -1.73 -15.56
N ASP A 60 -8.11 -1.53 -16.72
CA ASP A 60 -9.57 -1.37 -16.83
C ASP A 60 -10.33 -2.65 -16.49
N ALA A 61 -9.78 -3.81 -16.85
CA ALA A 61 -10.38 -5.11 -16.55
C ALA A 61 -10.27 -5.43 -15.04
N TYR A 62 -9.12 -5.14 -14.42
CA TYR A 62 -8.94 -5.24 -12.97
C TYR A 62 -9.97 -4.37 -12.25
N ARG A 63 -10.10 -3.09 -12.64
CA ARG A 63 -11.07 -2.16 -12.06
C ARG A 63 -12.51 -2.66 -12.21
N ALA A 64 -12.88 -3.14 -13.40
CA ALA A 64 -14.22 -3.68 -13.66
C ALA A 64 -14.54 -4.93 -12.82
N ALA A 65 -13.52 -5.74 -12.51
CA ALA A 65 -13.63 -6.91 -11.66
C ALA A 65 -13.60 -6.59 -10.15
N GLY A 66 -13.31 -5.34 -9.76
CA GLY A 66 -13.13 -4.97 -8.34
C GLY A 66 -11.78 -5.43 -7.77
N LEU A 67 -10.77 -5.55 -8.63
CA LEU A 67 -9.41 -5.95 -8.27
C LEU A 67 -8.47 -4.75 -8.39
N VAL A 68 -7.57 -4.62 -7.43
CA VAL A 68 -6.50 -3.62 -7.39
C VAL A 68 -5.17 -4.32 -7.62
N PRO A 69 -4.37 -3.90 -8.61
CA PRO A 69 -3.01 -4.40 -8.78
C PRO A 69 -2.07 -3.88 -7.68
N VAL A 70 -1.13 -4.72 -7.26
CA VAL A 70 -0.02 -4.38 -6.35
C VAL A 70 1.20 -5.23 -6.70
N VAL A 71 2.42 -4.71 -6.53
CA VAL A 71 3.65 -5.51 -6.65
C VAL A 71 3.94 -6.14 -5.30
N ILE A 72 4.21 -7.43 -5.26
CA ILE A 72 4.69 -8.11 -4.06
C ILE A 72 6.10 -8.66 -4.27
N GLU A 73 6.90 -8.65 -3.21
CA GLU A 73 8.18 -9.36 -3.16
C GLU A 73 7.98 -10.79 -2.65
N VAL A 74 8.49 -11.80 -3.35
CA VAL A 74 8.37 -13.21 -2.89
C VAL A 74 9.72 -13.92 -2.66
N GLY A 75 10.83 -13.31 -3.05
CA GLY A 75 12.20 -13.80 -2.89
C GLY A 75 12.95 -13.13 -1.74
N GLY A 76 12.27 -12.32 -0.92
CA GLY A 76 12.78 -11.74 0.32
C GLY A 76 13.18 -12.81 1.35
N GLY A 77 13.88 -12.40 2.43
CA GLY A 77 14.26 -13.34 3.50
C GLY A 77 13.06 -13.98 4.23
N GLN A 78 11.90 -13.34 4.11
CA GLN A 78 10.65 -13.63 4.82
C GLN A 78 9.65 -14.35 3.91
N GLY A 79 10.09 -14.75 2.71
CA GLY A 79 9.25 -15.45 1.75
C GLY A 79 8.19 -14.56 1.10
N GLY A 80 7.17 -15.23 0.57
CA GLY A 80 6.04 -14.60 -0.09
C GLY A 80 4.82 -14.47 0.84
N PRO A 81 3.68 -13.98 0.31
CA PRO A 81 2.49 -13.69 1.12
C PRO A 81 1.92 -14.88 1.89
N GLN A 82 2.22 -16.12 1.47
CA GLN A 82 1.87 -17.32 2.23
C GLN A 82 2.58 -17.43 3.59
N ASP A 83 3.71 -16.74 3.75
CA ASP A 83 4.59 -16.74 4.93
C ASP A 83 4.51 -15.41 5.70
N TRP A 84 3.63 -14.48 5.29
CA TRP A 84 3.54 -13.14 5.88
C TRP A 84 2.65 -13.04 7.13
N GLU A 85 2.13 -14.16 7.65
CA GLU A 85 1.29 -14.16 8.86
C GLU A 85 0.13 -13.15 8.74
N LEU A 86 -0.61 -13.23 7.63
CA LEU A 86 -1.73 -12.33 7.37
C LEU A 86 -2.82 -12.49 8.44
N MET A 87 -3.47 -11.40 8.85
CA MET A 87 -4.45 -11.35 9.94
C MET A 87 -5.75 -10.62 9.55
N PRO A 88 -6.51 -11.10 8.52
CA PRO A 88 -7.72 -10.41 8.06
C PRO A 88 -8.86 -10.40 9.10
N ALA A 89 -8.83 -11.30 10.09
CA ALA A 89 -9.81 -11.35 11.18
C ALA A 89 -9.68 -10.18 12.17
N ASP A 90 -8.46 -9.66 12.33
CA ASP A 90 -8.13 -8.60 13.29
C ASP A 90 -8.17 -7.21 12.66
N THR A 91 -8.54 -7.13 11.38
CA THR A 91 -8.62 -5.88 10.64
C THR A 91 -10.05 -5.36 10.63
N SER A 92 -10.25 -4.16 11.15
CA SER A 92 -11.56 -3.49 11.11
C SER A 92 -11.82 -2.83 9.73
N TYR A 93 -12.88 -2.04 9.59
CA TYR A 93 -13.14 -1.35 8.31
C TYR A 93 -12.44 0.01 8.26
N PRO A 94 -11.59 0.31 7.26
CA PRO A 94 -10.86 1.59 7.21
C PRO A 94 -11.75 2.84 7.16
N GLY A 95 -13.05 2.71 6.83
CA GLY A 95 -13.98 3.84 6.79
C GLY A 95 -14.63 4.17 8.12
N ASP A 96 -14.40 3.37 9.15
CA ASP A 96 -14.89 3.60 10.50
C ASP A 96 -13.91 4.44 11.34
N HIS A 97 -12.74 4.80 10.78
CA HIS A 97 -11.69 5.57 11.44
C HIS A 97 -11.51 6.95 10.83
N ASP A 98 -11.17 7.92 11.67
CA ASP A 98 -10.79 9.28 11.24
C ASP A 98 -9.25 9.40 11.14
N PRO A 99 -8.70 9.77 9.97
CA PRO A 99 -7.25 9.82 9.78
C PRO A 99 -6.54 10.86 10.65
N GLU A 100 -7.20 11.97 11.02
CA GLU A 100 -6.61 13.00 11.87
C GLU A 100 -6.56 12.54 13.33
N GLU A 101 -7.61 11.89 13.82
CA GLU A 101 -7.61 11.26 15.16
C GLU A 101 -6.51 10.19 15.28
N ILE A 102 -6.33 9.35 14.25
CA ILE A 102 -5.27 8.34 14.22
C ILE A 102 -3.88 8.98 14.27
N LEU A 103 -3.59 9.94 13.38
CA LEU A 103 -2.27 10.57 13.34
C LEU A 103 -1.99 11.41 14.59
N THR A 104 -3.00 12.04 15.18
CA THR A 104 -2.86 12.73 16.47
C THR A 104 -2.44 11.75 17.57
N GLY A 105 -3.13 10.61 17.67
CA GLY A 105 -2.81 9.58 18.66
C GLY A 105 -1.40 9.00 18.49
N PHE A 106 -1.00 8.70 17.26
CA PHE A 106 0.36 8.22 16.99
C PHE A 106 1.42 9.29 17.23
N TRP A 107 1.13 10.56 16.93
CA TRP A 107 2.03 11.66 17.26
C TRP A 107 2.26 11.77 18.77
N GLU A 108 1.19 11.70 19.58
CA GLU A 108 1.28 11.72 21.04
C GLU A 108 2.12 10.55 21.60
N GLU A 109 2.15 9.41 20.92
CA GLU A 109 2.93 8.24 21.32
C GLU A 109 4.43 8.37 20.98
N TYR A 110 4.77 8.93 19.82
CA TYR A 110 6.14 8.90 19.29
C TYR A 110 6.89 10.23 19.35
N ALA A 111 6.19 11.36 19.38
CA ALA A 111 6.80 12.69 19.44
C ALA A 111 7.32 13.01 20.86
N ALA A 112 8.08 14.10 20.97
CA ALA A 112 8.52 14.59 22.27
C ALA A 112 7.31 15.12 23.07
N GLU A 113 7.32 14.94 24.40
CA GLU A 113 6.19 15.28 25.29
C GLU A 113 5.64 16.73 25.15
N ASP A 114 6.47 17.67 24.68
CA ASP A 114 6.12 19.09 24.54
C ASP A 114 5.85 19.52 23.07
N ASP A 115 5.82 18.58 22.11
CA ASP A 115 5.62 18.89 20.69
C ASP A 115 4.15 18.67 20.28
N ASP A 116 3.45 19.74 19.94
CA ASP A 116 2.04 19.69 19.56
C ASP A 116 1.87 19.14 18.13
N TRP A 117 0.83 18.32 17.92
CA TRP A 117 0.48 17.83 16.58
C TRP A 117 0.20 19.01 15.62
N PRO A 118 0.93 19.14 14.50
CA PRO A 118 0.77 20.28 13.59
C PRO A 118 -0.50 20.24 12.71
N GLY A 119 -1.27 19.16 12.76
CA GLY A 119 -2.44 18.95 11.90
C GLY A 119 -2.10 18.31 10.56
N LEU A 120 -3.13 17.90 9.82
CA LEU A 120 -2.97 17.36 8.46
C LEU A 120 -2.45 18.44 7.49
N ALA A 121 -1.46 18.07 6.67
CA ALA A 121 -1.00 18.87 5.55
C ALA A 121 -2.16 19.15 4.58
N PRO A 122 -2.22 20.37 4.00
CA PRO A 122 -3.28 20.71 3.07
C PRO A 122 -3.23 19.83 1.82
N ALA A 123 -4.40 19.54 1.25
CA ALA A 123 -4.52 18.86 -0.02
C ALA A 123 -3.78 19.64 -1.13
N THR A 124 -3.09 18.93 -2.02
CA THR A 124 -2.57 19.55 -3.25
C THR A 124 -3.67 19.53 -4.31
N VAL A 125 -3.90 20.65 -5.00
CA VAL A 125 -5.08 20.79 -5.86
C VAL A 125 -5.06 19.83 -7.04
N GLY A 126 -6.09 18.98 -7.13
CA GLY A 126 -6.65 18.51 -8.39
C GLY A 126 -5.89 17.42 -9.12
N THR A 127 -5.39 16.39 -8.42
CA THR A 127 -4.96 15.16 -9.10
C THR A 127 -6.18 14.39 -9.59
N ASP A 128 -6.32 14.22 -10.91
CA ASP A 128 -7.34 13.32 -11.43
C ASP A 128 -6.92 11.85 -11.25
N ALA A 129 -7.90 11.02 -10.89
CA ALA A 129 -7.69 9.63 -10.51
C ALA A 129 -7.05 8.82 -11.64
N GLU A 130 -7.35 9.17 -12.90
CA GLU A 130 -6.74 8.52 -14.06
C GLU A 130 -5.24 8.81 -14.16
N GLN A 131 -4.78 10.05 -13.89
CA GLN A 131 -3.35 10.33 -13.89
C GLN A 131 -2.62 9.67 -12.73
N ALA A 132 -3.25 9.59 -11.54
CA ALA A 132 -2.69 8.85 -10.42
C ALA A 132 -2.50 7.36 -10.76
N ASP A 133 -3.51 6.77 -11.41
CA ASP A 133 -3.49 5.38 -11.89
C ASP A 133 -2.40 5.13 -12.94
N LEU A 134 -2.22 6.07 -13.89
CA LEU A 134 -1.16 6.02 -14.90
C LEU A 134 0.24 6.18 -14.30
N LEU A 135 0.40 7.09 -13.33
CA LEU A 135 1.68 7.25 -12.63
C LEU A 135 2.04 6.01 -11.83
N ALA A 136 1.09 5.42 -11.11
CA ALA A 136 1.31 4.18 -10.37
C ALA A 136 1.77 3.06 -11.31
N ALA A 137 1.11 2.89 -12.45
CA ALA A 137 1.52 1.91 -13.46
C ALA A 137 2.94 2.17 -13.98
N HIS A 138 3.28 3.43 -14.27
CA HIS A 138 4.61 3.79 -14.73
C HIS A 138 5.71 3.54 -13.68
N LEU A 139 5.44 3.85 -12.41
CA LEU A 139 6.39 3.60 -11.33
C LEU A 139 6.53 2.10 -11.04
N ALA A 140 5.46 1.32 -11.18
CA ALA A 140 5.48 -0.13 -11.00
C ALA A 140 6.50 -0.80 -11.94
N ASP A 141 6.62 -0.32 -13.19
CA ASP A 141 7.59 -0.82 -14.16
C ASP A 141 9.04 -0.74 -13.65
N SER A 142 9.37 0.25 -12.83
CA SER A 142 10.70 0.37 -12.23
C SER A 142 10.99 -0.74 -11.20
N PHE A 143 9.96 -1.19 -10.47
CA PHE A 143 10.08 -2.31 -9.54
C PHE A 143 10.09 -3.66 -10.24
N LEU A 144 9.37 -3.78 -11.36
CA LEU A 144 9.32 -4.99 -12.19
C LEU A 144 10.55 -5.14 -13.12
N SER A 145 11.35 -4.09 -13.28
CA SER A 145 12.54 -4.12 -14.13
C SER A 145 13.67 -4.96 -13.50
N PRO A 146 14.46 -5.69 -14.33
CA PRO A 146 15.63 -6.42 -13.84
C PRO A 146 16.61 -5.51 -13.10
N GLY A 147 17.03 -5.92 -11.90
CA GLY A 147 17.97 -5.16 -11.08
C GLY A 147 17.33 -4.09 -10.17
N SER A 148 16.00 -4.12 -10.01
CA SER A 148 15.33 -3.38 -8.94
C SER A 148 15.79 -3.86 -7.55
N SER A 149 15.42 -3.13 -6.50
CA SER A 149 15.69 -3.54 -5.11
C SER A 149 14.94 -4.81 -4.70
N PHE A 150 13.93 -5.20 -5.48
CA PHE A 150 13.17 -6.42 -5.27
C PHE A 150 13.86 -7.60 -5.95
N LYS A 151 13.99 -8.71 -5.23
CA LYS A 151 14.65 -9.94 -5.70
C LYS A 151 13.76 -10.71 -6.66
N GLU A 152 12.50 -10.91 -6.28
CA GLU A 152 11.49 -11.59 -7.10
C GLU A 152 10.16 -10.83 -7.05
N PRO A 153 10.08 -9.65 -7.71
CA PRO A 153 8.81 -8.94 -7.82
C PRO A 153 7.78 -9.76 -8.60
N ARG A 154 6.53 -9.75 -8.13
CA ARG A 154 5.37 -10.37 -8.78
C ARG A 154 4.21 -9.38 -8.80
N LEU A 155 3.46 -9.37 -9.89
CA LEU A 155 2.14 -8.74 -9.92
C LEU A 155 1.18 -9.58 -9.07
N ALA A 156 0.45 -8.90 -8.20
CA ALA A 156 -0.66 -9.44 -7.43
C ALA A 156 -1.93 -8.61 -7.67
N LEU A 157 -3.08 -9.25 -7.44
CA LEU A 157 -4.42 -8.67 -7.54
C LEU A 157 -5.16 -8.89 -6.23
N VAL A 158 -5.68 -7.81 -5.65
CA VAL A 158 -6.34 -7.78 -4.35
C VAL A 158 -7.79 -7.30 -4.51
N PRO A 159 -8.78 -7.96 -3.90
CA PRO A 159 -10.17 -7.52 -3.94
C PRO A 159 -10.34 -6.29 -3.04
N ALA A 160 -10.38 -5.10 -3.64
CA ALA A 160 -10.46 -3.85 -2.90
C ALA A 160 -11.19 -2.76 -3.72
N ARG A 161 -11.79 -1.79 -3.01
CA ARG A 161 -12.47 -0.63 -3.63
C ARG A 161 -11.53 0.48 -4.04
N ARG A 162 -10.46 0.61 -3.27
CA ARG A 162 -9.50 1.70 -3.27
C ARG A 162 -8.12 1.10 -3.16
N SER A 163 -7.14 1.80 -3.70
CA SER A 163 -5.77 1.33 -3.58
C SER A 163 -5.29 1.39 -2.15
N ALA A 164 -5.70 2.43 -1.41
CA ALA A 164 -5.45 2.59 0.02
C ALA A 164 -5.98 1.43 0.90
N ASP A 165 -6.95 0.64 0.42
CA ASP A 165 -7.54 -0.45 1.20
C ASP A 165 -6.79 -1.78 1.05
N VAL A 166 -5.83 -1.88 0.13
CA VAL A 166 -5.12 -3.13 -0.17
C VAL A 166 -4.52 -3.79 1.08
N PRO A 167 -3.80 -3.08 1.98
CA PRO A 167 -3.21 -3.71 3.15
C PRO A 167 -4.28 -4.29 4.09
N ALA A 168 -5.36 -3.55 4.35
CA ALA A 168 -6.45 -4.03 5.20
C ALA A 168 -7.23 -5.19 4.55
N ALA A 169 -7.42 -5.18 3.24
CA ALA A 169 -8.16 -6.23 2.53
C ALA A 169 -7.50 -7.61 2.64
N ILE A 170 -6.17 -7.65 2.76
CA ILE A 170 -5.42 -8.91 2.94
C ILE A 170 -5.02 -9.16 4.40
N GLY A 171 -5.35 -8.26 5.34
CA GLY A 171 -4.88 -8.35 6.72
C GLY A 171 -3.37 -8.26 6.84
N TRP A 172 -2.72 -7.38 6.08
CA TRP A 172 -1.27 -7.23 6.11
C TRP A 172 -0.78 -6.80 7.49
N SER A 173 0.17 -7.52 8.06
CA SER A 173 0.65 -7.40 9.44
C SER A 173 2.03 -6.73 9.56
N GLY A 174 2.56 -6.13 8.48
CA GLY A 174 3.87 -5.48 8.49
C GLY A 174 4.11 -4.49 9.64
N PRO A 175 3.13 -3.64 10.02
CA PRO A 175 3.24 -2.71 11.13
C PRO A 175 2.94 -3.29 12.52
N ALA A 176 2.87 -4.61 12.70
CA ALA A 176 2.35 -5.26 13.91
C ALA A 176 3.04 -4.87 15.23
N ASN A 177 4.28 -4.38 15.20
CA ASN A 177 4.98 -3.86 16.38
C ASN A 177 4.47 -2.49 16.85
N TYR A 178 3.68 -1.81 16.02
CA TYR A 178 3.18 -0.44 16.24
C TYR A 178 1.64 -0.40 16.26
N GLU A 179 1.00 -1.08 15.31
CA GLU A 179 -0.45 -1.11 15.17
C GLU A 179 -0.90 -2.50 14.72
N SER A 180 -1.84 -3.08 15.46
CA SER A 180 -2.39 -4.41 15.17
C SER A 180 -3.63 -4.34 14.27
N ASP A 181 -4.33 -3.21 14.22
CA ASP A 181 -5.44 -2.97 13.30
C ASP A 181 -4.99 -2.14 12.09
N THR A 182 -4.49 -2.82 11.06
CA THR A 182 -4.01 -2.21 9.80
C THR A 182 -5.07 -1.34 9.10
N ALA A 183 -6.35 -1.47 9.44
CA ALA A 183 -7.39 -0.59 8.92
C ALA A 183 -7.22 0.88 9.34
N ARG A 184 -6.64 1.14 10.53
CA ARG A 184 -6.34 2.49 11.04
C ARG A 184 -5.30 3.18 10.16
N LEU A 185 -4.26 2.44 9.76
CA LEU A 185 -3.28 2.92 8.78
C LEU A 185 -3.91 3.14 7.40
N CYS A 186 -4.79 2.24 6.95
CA CYS A 186 -5.49 2.41 5.69
C CYS A 186 -6.41 3.65 5.67
N ALA A 187 -6.92 4.09 6.82
CA ALA A 187 -7.66 5.35 6.93
C ALA A 187 -6.77 6.56 6.60
N VAL A 188 -5.52 6.56 7.08
CA VAL A 188 -4.50 7.56 6.71
C VAL A 188 -4.15 7.45 5.22
N LEU A 189 -3.98 6.23 4.70
CA LEU A 189 -3.75 6.02 3.26
C LEU A 189 -4.90 6.56 2.40
N ARG A 190 -6.17 6.45 2.84
CA ARG A 190 -7.32 7.05 2.14
C ARG A 190 -7.24 8.56 2.14
N SER A 191 -6.84 9.16 3.26
CA SER A 191 -6.61 10.60 3.35
C SER A 191 -5.55 11.06 2.34
N TRP A 192 -4.45 10.31 2.19
CA TRP A 192 -3.42 10.60 1.19
C TRP A 192 -3.85 10.26 -0.25
N GLU A 193 -4.66 9.21 -0.45
CA GLU A 193 -5.26 8.87 -1.75
C GLU A 193 -6.09 10.06 -2.25
N ASP A 194 -6.92 10.63 -1.37
CA ASP A 194 -7.79 11.77 -1.68
C ASP A 194 -7.01 13.10 -1.79
N ARG A 195 -5.99 13.34 -0.94
CA ARG A 195 -5.23 14.63 -0.90
C ARG A 195 -4.08 14.73 -1.89
N PHE A 196 -3.44 13.61 -2.23
CA PHE A 196 -2.19 13.57 -3.00
C PHE A 196 -2.25 12.63 -4.20
N GLY A 197 -3.39 11.95 -4.42
CA GLY A 197 -3.54 10.99 -5.51
C GLY A 197 -2.68 9.74 -5.30
N LEU A 198 -2.53 9.31 -4.06
CA LEU A 198 -1.70 8.15 -3.71
C LEU A 198 -2.27 6.83 -4.24
N ARG A 199 -1.38 5.90 -4.61
CA ARG A 199 -1.71 4.47 -4.81
C ARG A 199 -0.69 3.60 -4.09
N VAL A 200 -1.17 2.53 -3.46
CA VAL A 200 -0.33 1.42 -2.99
C VAL A 200 0.31 0.76 -4.19
N LEU A 201 1.64 0.84 -4.25
CA LEU A 201 2.44 0.38 -5.37
C LEU A 201 3.01 -1.02 -5.09
N ALA A 202 3.58 -1.20 -3.89
CA ALA A 202 4.19 -2.46 -3.52
C ALA A 202 4.09 -2.78 -2.04
N LEU A 203 4.11 -4.09 -1.75
CA LEU A 203 4.18 -4.65 -0.41
C LEU A 203 5.29 -5.70 -0.32
N THR A 204 5.95 -5.73 0.83
CA THR A 204 6.76 -6.88 1.28
C THR A 204 6.20 -7.36 2.62
N PHE A 205 6.92 -8.22 3.33
CA PHE A 205 6.55 -8.62 4.69
C PHE A 205 6.25 -7.41 5.60
N ASN A 206 7.11 -6.39 5.60
CA ASN A 206 7.01 -5.22 6.48
C ASN A 206 7.30 -3.88 5.79
N GLN A 207 7.35 -3.84 4.46
CA GLN A 207 7.53 -2.59 3.71
C GLN A 207 6.30 -2.26 2.87
N LEU A 208 5.95 -0.99 2.85
CA LEU A 208 4.89 -0.40 2.02
C LEU A 208 5.51 0.66 1.11
N VAL A 209 5.26 0.54 -0.19
CA VAL A 209 5.68 1.54 -1.18
C VAL A 209 4.46 2.14 -1.85
N LEU A 210 4.46 3.46 -1.98
CA LEU A 210 3.34 4.26 -2.46
C LEU A 210 3.80 5.10 -3.64
N SER A 211 2.94 5.21 -4.65
CA SER A 211 3.06 6.26 -5.68
C SER A 211 2.28 7.50 -5.25
N VAL A 212 2.78 8.68 -5.62
CA VAL A 212 2.23 9.98 -5.19
C VAL A 212 2.17 10.91 -6.38
N ALA A 213 0.95 11.25 -6.80
CA ALA A 213 0.72 11.99 -8.03
C ALA A 213 0.87 13.52 -7.86
N ALA A 214 0.64 14.04 -6.66
CA ALA A 214 0.91 15.42 -6.29
C ALA A 214 1.86 15.49 -5.09
N PRO A 215 3.18 15.31 -5.32
CA PRO A 215 4.17 15.43 -4.25
C PRO A 215 4.35 16.90 -3.82
N PRO A 216 4.83 17.17 -2.59
CA PRO A 216 5.07 18.53 -2.12
C PRO A 216 6.11 19.22 -3.01
N THR A 217 5.86 20.50 -3.33
CA THR A 217 6.70 21.29 -4.23
C THR A 217 7.52 22.34 -3.51
N THR A 218 7.20 22.59 -2.24
CA THR A 218 7.96 23.46 -1.35
C THR A 218 8.43 22.70 -0.13
N LEU A 219 9.53 23.17 0.49
CA LEU A 219 10.04 22.57 1.71
C LEU A 219 9.03 22.65 2.86
N ALA A 220 8.23 23.71 2.94
CA ALA A 220 7.21 23.85 3.99
C ALA A 220 6.08 22.82 3.84
N GLU A 221 5.63 22.55 2.61
CA GLU A 221 4.69 21.46 2.33
C GLU A 221 5.29 20.10 2.69
N ALA A 222 6.57 19.88 2.34
CA ALA A 222 7.28 18.65 2.63
C ALA A 222 7.46 18.44 4.15
N GLU A 223 7.75 19.49 4.92
CA GLU A 223 7.86 19.43 6.38
C GLU A 223 6.51 19.09 7.04
N ALA A 224 5.40 19.62 6.52
CA ALA A 224 4.07 19.27 7.00
C ALA A 224 3.74 17.78 6.76
N ILE A 225 4.06 17.26 5.56
CA ILE A 225 3.88 15.83 5.25
C ILE A 225 4.87 14.96 6.06
N ALA A 226 6.08 15.44 6.32
CA ALA A 226 7.05 14.73 7.16
C ALA A 226 6.52 14.48 8.57
N ALA A 227 5.77 15.42 9.15
CA ALA A 227 5.13 15.21 10.44
C ALA A 227 4.10 14.08 10.39
N GLU A 228 3.27 14.00 9.34
CA GLU A 228 2.36 12.87 9.14
C GLU A 228 3.11 11.55 8.94
N HIS A 229 4.20 11.54 8.17
CA HIS A 229 5.03 10.34 7.98
C HIS A 229 5.65 9.86 9.28
N PHE A 230 6.11 10.79 10.14
CA PHE A 230 6.67 10.45 11.43
C PHE A 230 5.64 9.79 12.36
N ALA A 231 4.43 10.36 12.44
CA ALA A 231 3.34 9.74 13.20
C ALA A 231 2.93 8.38 12.59
N PHE A 232 2.86 8.26 11.27
CA PHE A 232 2.45 7.03 10.59
C PHE A 232 3.48 5.90 10.69
N CYS A 233 4.77 6.23 10.67
CA CYS A 233 5.88 5.29 10.59
C CYS A 233 7.16 5.95 11.14
N PRO A 234 7.34 6.00 12.47
CA PRO A 234 8.45 6.73 13.09
C PRO A 234 9.82 6.19 12.66
N ASP A 235 9.92 4.88 12.36
CA ASP A 235 11.15 4.20 11.93
C ASP A 235 11.82 4.81 10.71
N ASN A 236 11.05 5.40 9.81
CA ASN A 236 11.59 6.11 8.64
C ASN A 236 12.54 7.25 9.03
N ILE A 237 12.37 7.81 10.23
CA ILE A 237 13.16 8.94 10.73
C ILE A 237 14.06 8.50 11.88
N THR A 238 13.55 7.76 12.87
CA THR A 238 14.33 7.35 14.04
C THR A 238 15.43 6.34 13.69
N GLN A 239 15.22 5.53 12.66
CA GLN A 239 16.15 4.51 12.18
C GLN A 239 16.64 4.76 10.74
N GLY A 240 16.12 5.79 10.07
CA GLY A 240 16.49 6.14 8.69
C GLY A 240 17.80 6.91 8.56
N ALA A 241 18.16 7.21 7.30
CA ALA A 241 19.36 8.00 6.97
C ALA A 241 19.22 9.49 7.32
N HIS A 242 17.99 9.99 7.46
CA HIS A 242 17.66 11.39 7.70
C HIS A 242 16.86 11.54 9.00
N THR A 243 17.57 11.72 10.11
CA THR A 243 17.01 11.60 11.47
C THR A 243 16.32 12.86 12.02
N THR A 244 15.96 13.81 11.16
CA THR A 244 15.16 14.99 11.54
C THR A 244 14.06 15.21 10.52
N LEU A 245 12.89 15.73 10.96
CA LEU A 245 11.76 16.02 10.09
C LEU A 245 12.17 16.87 8.87
N ARG A 246 12.99 17.90 9.09
CA ARG A 246 13.48 18.78 8.02
C ARG A 246 14.37 18.06 7.01
N ALA A 247 15.34 17.27 7.49
CA ALA A 247 16.22 16.51 6.60
C ALA A 247 15.43 15.45 5.82
N TYR A 248 14.49 14.76 6.47
CA TYR A 248 13.61 13.81 5.82
C TYR A 248 12.73 14.49 4.77
N ALA A 249 12.12 15.64 5.09
CA ALA A 249 11.32 16.44 4.16
C ALA A 249 12.12 16.86 2.91
N GLU A 250 13.34 17.36 3.09
CA GLU A 250 14.20 17.83 2.00
C GLU A 250 14.66 16.69 1.09
N HIS A 251 15.01 15.54 1.65
CA HIS A 251 15.67 14.46 0.90
C HIS A 251 14.71 13.37 0.41
N GLU A 252 13.66 13.05 1.19
CA GLU A 252 12.76 11.91 0.96
C GLU A 252 11.37 12.32 0.47
N LEU A 253 10.95 13.58 0.62
CA LEU A 253 9.59 14.02 0.24
C LEU A 253 9.55 15.08 -0.87
N LEU A 254 10.42 16.08 -0.82
CA LEU A 254 10.37 17.21 -1.75
C LEU A 254 10.47 16.74 -3.21
N ALA A 255 9.40 16.96 -3.98
CA ALA A 255 9.22 16.54 -5.37
C ALA A 255 9.38 15.02 -5.61
N LYS A 256 9.26 14.18 -4.58
CA LYS A 256 9.37 12.71 -4.70
C LYS A 256 8.02 12.07 -4.95
N GLN A 257 7.89 11.38 -6.08
CA GLN A 257 6.66 10.67 -6.49
C GLN A 257 6.53 9.27 -5.87
N THR A 258 7.48 8.85 -5.06
CA THR A 258 7.47 7.56 -4.36
C THR A 258 7.71 7.80 -2.89
N TRP A 259 6.84 7.27 -2.04
CA TRP A 259 7.04 7.20 -0.59
C TRP A 259 7.20 5.75 -0.18
N SER A 260 8.11 5.49 0.75
CA SER A 260 8.41 4.15 1.24
C SER A 260 8.39 4.15 2.75
N PHE A 261 7.85 3.09 3.33
CA PHE A 261 7.71 2.89 4.76
C PHE A 261 8.19 1.49 5.11
N TRP A 262 8.88 1.35 6.23
CA TRP A 262 9.24 0.07 6.83
C TRP A 262 9.00 0.13 8.33
N TRP A 263 8.57 -1.00 8.90
CA TRP A 263 8.44 -1.17 10.34
C TRP A 263 9.34 -2.34 10.78
N ASP A 264 10.20 -2.10 11.76
CA ASP A 264 11.04 -3.16 12.39
C ASP A 264 10.37 -3.78 13.61
#